data_AF-A0A9D7VLE7-F1
#
_entry.id   AF-A0A9D7VLE7-F1
#
_cell.length_a   1.000
_cell.length_b   1.000
_cell.length_c   1.000
_cell.angle_alpha   90.00
_cell.angle_beta   90.00
_cell.angle_gamma   90.00
#
_symmetry.space_group_name_H-M   'P 1'
#
loop_
_entity.id
_entity.type
_entity.pdbx_description
1 polymer ?
#
loop_
_entity_poly.entity_id
_entity_poly.type
_entity_poly.pdbx_seq_one_letter_code
_entity_poly.pdbx_strand_id
1 'polypeptide(L)' 'MVNDDGKVTKGPLFLMQKVAAGTSPETGDWYYMAVTPGGTPMTMDVVAACSECHQGNFGQRDGLGYPVEEARAKP' A
#
# COMPACT_ATOMS: atom_id res chain seq x y z
N MET A 1 8.03 2.12 -13.33
CA MET A 1 7.26 3.31 -13.76
C MET A 1 7.81 3.76 -15.09
N VAL A 2 7.00 4.44 -15.91
CA VAL A 2 7.44 4.99 -17.20
C VAL A 2 7.73 6.47 -16.97
N ASN A 3 8.93 6.94 -17.33
CA ASN A 3 9.28 8.36 -17.23
C ASN A 3 8.76 9.14 -18.45
N ASP A 4 8.97 10.46 -18.47
CA ASP A 4 8.50 11.33 -19.56
C ASP A 4 9.11 10.98 -20.93
N ASP A 5 10.25 10.28 -20.96
CA ASP A 5 10.89 9.77 -22.18
C ASP A 5 10.31 8.42 -22.66
N GLY A 6 9.28 7.89 -21.99
CA GLY A 6 8.72 6.58 -22.29
C GLY A 6 9.58 5.40 -21.81
N LYS A 7 10.63 5.64 -21.01
CA LYS A 7 11.54 4.59 -20.51
C LYS A 7 11.08 4.01 -19.17
N VAL A 8 11.26 2.70 -19.03
CA VAL A 8 11.01 2.00 -17.78
C VAL A 8 12.09 2.31 -16.76
N THR A 9 11.68 2.74 -15.58
CA THR A 9 12.54 3.07 -14.44
C THR A 9 12.01 2.43 -13.15
N LYS A 10 12.90 2.29 -12.16
CA LYS A 10 12.53 1.85 -10.81
C LYS A 10 11.63 2.90 -10.15
N GLY A 11 10.52 2.46 -9.60
CA GLY A 11 9.63 3.32 -8.83
C GLY A 11 9.84 3.22 -7.33
N PRO A 12 9.11 4.03 -6.54
CA PRO A 12 9.07 3.87 -5.10
C PRO A 12 8.63 2.45 -4.72
N LEU A 13 9.20 1.97 -3.61
CA LEU A 13 8.71 0.80 -2.91
C LEU A 13 7.66 1.25 -1.91
N PHE A 14 6.47 0.66 -1.98
CA PHE A 14 5.40 0.88 -1.02
C PHE A 14 5.38 -0.27 -0.01
N LEU A 15 5.17 0.08 1.25
CA LEU A 15 5.19 -0.82 2.39
C LEU A 15 3.89 -0.65 3.17
N MET A 16 3.37 -1.76 3.65
CA MET A 16 2.18 -1.84 4.47
C MET A 16 2.42 -2.89 5.55
N GLN A 17 2.36 -2.49 6.83
CA GLN A 17 2.65 -3.36 7.97
C GLN A 17 1.52 -3.28 9.00
N LYS A 18 1.00 -4.42 9.43
CA LYS A 18 0.09 -4.49 10.57
C LYS A 18 0.90 -4.29 11.85
N VAL A 19 0.60 -3.23 12.59
CA VAL A 19 1.28 -2.89 13.85
C VAL A 19 0.48 -3.38 15.05
N ALA A 20 1.03 -3.17 16.26
CA ALA A 20 0.34 -3.55 17.48
C ALA A 20 -1.02 -2.84 17.58
N ALA A 21 -2.01 -3.54 18.13
CA ALA A 21 -3.37 -3.02 18.24
C ALA A 21 -3.42 -1.68 19.00
N GLY A 22 -4.15 -0.72 18.46
CA GLY A 22 -4.28 0.63 19.01
C GLY A 22 -3.13 1.59 18.68
N THR A 23 -2.11 1.16 17.93
CA THR A 23 -0.98 2.02 17.54
C THR A 23 -1.40 3.04 16.47
N SER A 24 -2.30 2.66 15.56
CA SER A 24 -2.86 3.56 14.54
C SER A 24 -4.34 3.26 14.32
N PRO A 25 -5.22 3.60 15.29
CA PRO A 25 -6.63 3.23 15.22
C PRO A 25 -7.33 3.78 13.96
N GLU A 26 -6.93 4.98 13.52
CA GLU A 26 -7.47 5.65 12.32
C GLU A 26 -7.26 4.85 11.03
N THR A 27 -6.20 4.03 10.98
CA THR A 27 -5.86 3.21 9.80
C THR A 27 -6.19 1.73 10.00
N GLY A 28 -6.86 1.38 11.12
CA GLY A 28 -7.04 0.00 11.53
C GLY A 28 -5.71 -0.68 11.86
N ASP A 29 -4.78 0.03 12.48
CA ASP A 29 -3.44 -0.43 12.87
C ASP A 29 -2.58 -0.88 11.69
N TRP A 30 -2.71 -0.20 10.54
CA TRP A 30 -1.85 -0.39 9.39
C TRP A 30 -0.89 0.79 9.23
N TYR A 31 0.40 0.51 9.31
CA TYR A 31 1.45 1.47 9.01
C TYR A 31 1.79 1.43 7.52
N TYR A 32 1.68 2.58 6.85
CA TYR A 32 2.00 2.76 5.44
C TYR A 32 3.25 3.61 5.27
N MET A 33 4.10 3.26 4.31
CA MET A 33 5.31 4.00 3.97
C MET A 33 5.61 3.85 2.49
N ALA A 34 6.23 4.87 1.90
CA ALA A 34 6.90 4.74 0.62
C ALA A 34 8.36 5.17 0.72
N VAL A 35 9.21 4.51 -0.06
CA VAL A 35 10.65 4.76 -0.13
C VAL A 35 11.03 4.96 -1.59
N THR A 36 11.77 6.02 -1.87
CA THR A 36 12.29 6.28 -3.22
C THR A 36 13.24 5.15 -3.66
N PRO A 37 13.52 5.01 -4.97
CA PRO A 37 14.53 4.04 -5.44
C PRO A 37 15.92 4.19 -4.81
N GLY A 38 16.24 5.37 -4.26
CA GLY A 38 17.48 5.65 -3.55
C GLY A 38 17.44 5.36 -2.03
N GLY A 39 16.30 4.89 -1.51
CA GLY A 39 16.13 4.54 -0.09
C GLY A 39 15.67 5.68 0.81
N THR A 40 15.33 6.84 0.25
CA THR A 40 14.82 7.97 1.03
C THR A 40 13.32 7.81 1.32
N PRO A 41 12.86 7.94 2.57
CA PRO A 41 11.44 7.98 2.89
C PRO A 41 10.70 9.12 2.18
N MET A 42 9.47 8.87 1.76
CA MET A 42 8.59 9.86 1.16
C MET A 42 7.52 10.32 2.16
N THR A 43 7.20 11.61 2.15
CA THR A 43 6.10 12.18 2.95
C THR A 43 4.82 12.21 2.12
N MET A 44 3.70 11.76 2.72
CA MET A 44 2.36 11.84 2.13
C MET A 44 1.31 11.74 3.23
N ASP A 45 0.08 12.16 2.92
CA ASP A 45 -1.09 11.82 3.73
C ASP A 45 -1.43 10.35 3.52
N VAL A 46 -1.05 9.50 4.46
CA VAL A 46 -1.25 8.05 4.37
C VAL A 46 -2.71 7.64 4.52
N VAL A 47 -3.55 8.48 5.12
CA VAL A 47 -4.98 8.19 5.27
C VAL A 47 -5.64 8.30 3.91
N ALA A 48 -5.53 9.46 3.28
CA ALA A 48 -6.12 9.72 1.97
C ALA A 48 -5.44 8.91 0.84
N ALA A 49 -4.11 8.78 0.86
CA ALA A 49 -3.38 8.12 -0.22
C ALA A 49 -3.45 6.58 -0.17
N CYS A 50 -3.65 5.99 1.00
CA CYS A 50 -3.56 4.54 1.19
C CYS A 50 -4.74 3.98 1.98
N SER A 51 -4.91 4.42 3.23
CA SER A 51 -5.85 3.79 4.17
C SER A 51 -7.29 3.80 3.67
N GLU A 52 -7.79 4.94 3.19
CA GLU A 52 -9.18 5.05 2.71
C GLU A 52 -9.47 4.06 1.57
N CYS A 53 -8.56 3.95 0.60
CA CYS A 53 -8.71 3.01 -0.50
C CYS A 53 -8.63 1.56 -0.03
N HIS A 54 -7.65 1.24 0.83
CA HIS A 54 -7.44 -0.12 1.33
C HIS A 54 -8.59 -0.58 2.23
N GLN A 55 -8.99 0.23 3.20
CA GLN A 55 -10.07 -0.10 4.12
C GLN A 55 -11.43 -0.04 3.42
N GLY A 56 -11.65 0.94 2.54
CA GLY A 56 -12.90 1.09 1.78
C GLY A 56 -13.16 -0.07 0.83
N ASN A 57 -12.14 -0.53 0.10
CA ASN A 57 -12.31 -1.61 -0.89
C ASN A 57 -12.04 -3.01 -0.32
N PHE A 58 -11.18 -3.11 0.69
CA PHE A 58 -10.67 -4.39 1.19
C PHE A 58 -10.83 -4.58 2.70
N GLY A 59 -11.63 -3.75 3.39
CA GLY A 59 -11.83 -3.84 4.84
C GLY A 59 -12.38 -5.20 5.32
N GLN A 60 -13.16 -5.91 4.49
CA GLN A 60 -13.60 -7.28 4.80
C GLN A 60 -12.45 -8.30 4.87
N ARG A 61 -11.26 -7.92 4.40
CA ARG A 61 -10.02 -8.71 4.38
C ARG A 61 -8.89 -7.96 5.08
N ASP A 62 -9.22 -7.17 6.10
CA ASP A 62 -8.28 -6.35 6.87
C ASP A 62 -7.38 -5.46 5.99
N GLY A 63 -7.95 -4.84 4.95
CA GLY A 63 -7.23 -3.94 4.05
C GLY A 63 -6.36 -4.63 2.98
N LEU A 64 -6.38 -5.96 2.88
CA LEU A 64 -5.57 -6.72 1.94
C LEU A 64 -6.31 -6.98 0.62
N GLY A 65 -5.82 -6.38 -0.46
CA GLY A 65 -6.34 -6.48 -1.82
C GLY A 65 -6.02 -7.81 -2.52
N TYR A 66 -6.32 -8.94 -1.90
CA TYR A 66 -6.18 -10.25 -2.56
C TYR A 66 -7.06 -10.32 -3.81
N PRO A 67 -6.58 -10.92 -4.92
CA PRO A 67 -7.41 -11.17 -6.09
C PRO A 67 -8.70 -11.92 -5.73
N VAL A 68 -9.75 -11.68 -6.53
CA VAL A 68 -10.96 -12.51 -6.51
C VAL A 68 -10.58 -13.97 -6.76
N GLU A 69 -11.32 -14.90 -6.16
CA GLU A 69 -10.95 -16.33 -6.13
C GLU A 69 -10.70 -16.88 -7.54
N GLU A 70 -11.48 -16.43 -8.52
CA GLU A 70 -11.40 -16.84 -9.93
C GLU A 70 -10.10 -16.40 -10.60
N ALA A 71 -9.47 -15.33 -10.11
CA ALA A 71 -8.22 -14.77 -10.63
C ALA A 71 -6.98 -15.23 -9.86
N ARG A 72 -7.13 -16.05 -8.81
CA ARG A 72 -5.98 -16.56 -8.05
C ARG A 72 -5.25 -17.62 -8.86
N ALA A 73 -3.92 -17.63 -8.74
CA ALA A 73 -3.10 -18.69 -9.32
C ALA A 73 -3.57 -20.04 -8.76
N LYS A 74 -3.80 -21.00 -9.65
CA LYS A 74 -4.13 -22.38 -9.25
C LYS A 74 -2.85 -23.04 -8.72
N PRO A 75 -2.96 -23.89 -7.68
CA PRO A 75 -1.81 -24.63 -7.16
C PRO A 75 -1.22 -25.58 -8.19
#